data_AF-A0A328BMQ8-F1
#
_entry.id   AF-A0A328BMQ8-F1
#
_cell.length_a   1.000
_cell.length_b   1.000
_cell.length_c   1.000
_cell.angle_alpha   90.00
_cell.angle_beta   90.00
_cell.angle_gamma   90.00
#
_symmetry.space_group_name_H-M   'P 1'
#
loop_
_entity.id
_entity.type
_entity.pdbx_description
1 polymer ?
#
loop_
_entity_poly.entity_id
_entity_poly.type
_entity_poly.pdbx_seq_one_letter_code
_entity_poly.pdbx_strand_id
1 'polypeptide(L)'
;MKKTFYALTIGLSFAALLPATAQDAARAIAPGAQPQAELPGRQCASMDVLAQQIAADPAMSQRMAAIEAQTRSFTANTTVNRTNAVVTIPVVVHVVYNTAAQNVPQSQIDAQIAVLNQDFAKLNADAGNTPAIYAGLAANTNIQFVLAKRDPNGAATSGVVRKSTKTRSFSSNDFVKYSSKGGSDAWPRDKYLNLWLCNLGQGLLGYAQFPGGAAATDGVVVLYSSVPGGAATNYDKGRTATHEVGHWLNLRHIWGDATCGNDLVSDTPTQQTSNGGCPAFPKITCSNQGDMSMNYMDYTYDRCMYMFTTGQASRMNALFGTGGARAALLTSTGGTAPRTALAAYTLFPNPATSTLTLTDAAVASRNANVSVQVYDIHGQLMKAARYNAATGQVDVQGLNKGLYRIAINDGQQTVQKSFMKE
;
A
#
# COMPACT_ATOMS: atom_id res chain seq x y z
N MET A 1 -66.38 57.29 53.68
CA MET A 1 -67.53 56.72 54.45
C MET A 1 -67.71 55.26 54.03
N LYS A 2 -67.86 54.35 55.02
CA LYS A 2 -68.27 52.90 54.94
C LYS A 2 -67.28 51.96 54.22
N LYS A 3 -66.47 51.09 54.84
CA LYS A 3 -66.68 49.85 55.65
C LYS A 3 -67.59 48.78 55.01
N THR A 4 -67.01 47.62 54.61
CA THR A 4 -67.29 46.17 54.93
C THR A 4 -66.71 45.29 53.79
N PHE A 5 -65.83 44.27 53.92
CA PHE A 5 -65.68 43.01 54.71
C PHE A 5 -66.11 41.71 53.97
N TYR A 6 -65.24 40.67 54.08
CA TYR A 6 -65.36 39.22 53.80
C TYR A 6 -65.31 38.74 52.32
N ALA A 7 -64.75 37.58 51.93
CA ALA A 7 -63.95 36.54 52.59
C ALA A 7 -63.29 35.62 51.52
N LEU A 8 -62.21 34.98 51.96
CA LEU A 8 -61.52 33.75 51.53
C LEU A 8 -62.19 32.81 50.49
N THR A 9 -61.40 32.33 49.52
CA THR A 9 -61.34 30.90 49.14
C THR A 9 -60.09 30.61 48.29
N ILE A 10 -59.37 29.55 48.67
CA ILE A 10 -58.16 29.00 48.05
C ILE A 10 -58.57 28.01 46.97
N GLY A 11 -57.90 28.06 45.81
CA GLY A 11 -58.01 27.04 44.77
C GLY A 11 -56.81 27.09 43.83
N LEU A 12 -55.79 26.28 44.12
CA LEU A 12 -54.74 25.91 43.17
C LEU A 12 -55.36 25.14 42.00
N SER A 13 -54.92 25.40 40.76
CA SER A 13 -54.29 24.40 39.87
C SER A 13 -54.24 24.88 38.41
N PHE A 14 -53.03 24.83 37.86
CA PHE A 14 -52.66 24.53 36.47
C PHE A 14 -53.29 25.34 35.32
N ALA A 15 -52.52 26.33 34.85
CA ALA A 15 -52.63 26.87 33.50
C ALA A 15 -51.88 25.96 32.52
N ALA A 16 -52.59 25.48 31.50
CA ALA A 16 -52.00 25.04 30.24
C ALA A 16 -51.73 26.27 29.35
N LEU A 17 -50.64 26.26 28.58
CA LEU A 17 -50.53 26.72 27.18
C LEU A 17 -49.05 26.69 26.71
N LEU A 18 -48.82 26.00 25.59
CA LEU A 18 -47.59 25.89 24.76
C LEU A 18 -47.10 27.27 24.26
N PRO A 19 -45.86 27.52 23.73
CA PRO A 19 -45.14 26.68 22.76
C PRO A 19 -43.57 26.71 22.72
N ALA A 20 -43.03 25.81 21.89
CA ALA A 20 -41.74 25.76 21.17
C ALA A 20 -40.53 26.61 21.64
N THR A 21 -39.43 25.92 21.98
CA THR A 21 -38.08 26.21 21.47
C THR A 21 -37.18 24.98 21.58
N ALA A 22 -36.37 24.76 20.55
CA ALA A 22 -35.28 23.80 20.52
C ALA A 22 -34.18 24.21 21.50
N GLN A 23 -33.67 23.26 22.29
CA GLN A 23 -32.37 23.38 22.94
C GLN A 23 -31.82 22.00 23.31
N ASP A 24 -30.53 21.87 23.02
CA ASP A 24 -29.58 20.80 23.32
C ASP A 24 -29.95 19.82 24.43
N ALA A 25 -29.95 18.53 24.08
CA ALA A 25 -29.68 17.46 25.02
C ALA A 25 -28.37 16.78 24.65
N ALA A 26 -27.27 17.39 25.10
CA ALA A 26 -26.01 16.70 25.30
C ALA A 26 -26.27 15.48 26.18
N ARG A 27 -26.21 14.29 25.58
CA ARG A 27 -26.39 13.03 26.30
C ARG A 27 -25.11 12.76 27.08
N ALA A 28 -25.19 12.95 28.39
CA ALA A 28 -24.14 12.67 29.35
C ALA A 28 -23.59 11.24 29.17
N ILE A 29 -22.27 11.13 29.05
CA ILE A 29 -21.52 9.88 29.05
C ILE A 29 -21.60 9.30 30.46
N ALA A 30 -22.14 8.09 30.59
CA ALA A 30 -22.15 7.36 31.85
C ALA A 30 -20.70 6.98 32.24
N PRO A 31 -20.23 7.29 33.46
CA PRO A 31 -18.92 6.86 33.92
C PRO A 31 -19.06 5.45 34.51
N GLY A 32 -18.49 4.44 33.86
CA GLY A 32 -18.57 3.08 34.41
C GLY A 32 -18.08 1.92 33.53
N ALA A 33 -17.45 2.15 32.38
CA ALA A 33 -16.76 1.07 31.69
C ALA A 33 -15.42 0.81 32.39
N GLN A 34 -15.38 -0.23 33.22
CA GLN A 34 -14.13 -0.82 33.68
C GLN A 34 -13.29 -1.21 32.45
N PRO A 35 -11.98 -0.91 32.41
CA PRO A 35 -11.14 -1.36 31.31
C PRO A 35 -11.10 -2.89 31.33
N GLN A 36 -11.72 -3.51 30.32
CA GLN A 36 -11.50 -4.93 30.05
C GLN A 36 -10.00 -5.13 29.86
N ALA A 37 -9.42 -6.09 30.58
CA ALA A 37 -8.01 -6.42 30.47
C ALA A 37 -7.66 -6.69 29.00
N GLU A 38 -6.81 -5.82 28.43
CA GLU A 38 -6.33 -5.90 27.06
C GLU A 38 -5.49 -7.18 26.94
N LEU A 39 -6.03 -8.20 26.27
CA LEU A 39 -5.21 -9.34 25.85
C LEU A 39 -4.12 -8.80 24.92
N PRO A 40 -2.86 -9.27 24.99
CA PRO A 40 -1.77 -8.81 24.13
C PRO A 40 -2.04 -9.23 22.67
N GLY A 41 -2.86 -8.45 21.97
CA GLY A 41 -3.34 -8.67 20.61
C GLY A 41 -2.79 -7.64 19.62
N ARG A 42 -3.13 -7.79 18.33
CA ARG A 42 -2.78 -6.81 17.30
C ARG A 42 -3.36 -5.45 17.70
N GLN A 43 -2.53 -4.41 17.66
CA GLN A 43 -2.98 -3.02 17.82
C GLN A 43 -2.84 -2.31 16.47
N CYS A 44 -3.98 -1.89 15.91
CA CYS A 44 -4.08 -1.04 14.73
C CYS A 44 -4.84 0.24 15.11
N ALA A 45 -4.35 1.39 14.62
CA ALA A 45 -4.91 2.71 14.93
C ALA A 45 -5.69 3.33 13.76
N SER A 46 -6.05 2.55 12.73
CA SER A 46 -6.73 3.05 11.52
C SER A 46 -8.08 3.71 11.82
N MET A 47 -8.80 3.23 12.82
CA MET A 47 -10.08 3.81 13.24
C MET A 47 -9.90 5.11 14.04
N ASP A 48 -8.86 5.20 14.87
CA ASP A 48 -8.51 6.44 15.57
C ASP A 48 -8.06 7.52 14.59
N VAL A 49 -7.23 7.17 13.61
CA VAL A 49 -6.79 8.07 12.55
C VAL A 49 -7.99 8.54 11.73
N LEU A 50 -8.89 7.62 11.37
CA LEU A 50 -10.11 7.97 10.67
C LEU A 50 -10.97 8.97 11.47
N ALA A 51 -11.19 8.72 12.77
CA ALA A 51 -11.95 9.60 13.63
C ALA A 51 -11.30 11.00 13.76
N GLN A 52 -9.98 11.05 13.91
CA GLN A 52 -9.22 12.31 13.94
C GLN A 52 -9.35 13.08 12.62
N GLN A 53 -9.29 12.41 11.48
CA GLN A 53 -9.41 13.06 10.17
C GLN A 53 -10.83 13.57 9.91
N ILE A 54 -11.87 12.83 10.32
CA ILE A 54 -13.26 13.31 10.25
C ILE A 54 -13.45 14.54 11.15
N ALA A 55 -12.87 14.53 12.35
CA ALA A 55 -12.94 15.67 13.27
C ALA A 55 -12.20 16.90 12.72
N ALA A 56 -11.06 16.70 12.04
CA ALA A 56 -10.27 17.78 11.46
C ALA A 56 -10.83 18.33 10.13
N ASP A 57 -11.47 17.47 9.32
CA ASP A 57 -12.11 17.84 8.06
C ASP A 57 -13.53 17.28 7.99
N PRO A 58 -14.55 18.07 8.37
CA PRO A 58 -15.95 17.64 8.32
C PRO A 58 -16.44 17.24 6.91
N ALA A 59 -15.81 17.73 5.84
CA ALA A 59 -16.15 17.33 4.47
C ALA A 59 -15.68 15.90 4.14
N MET A 60 -14.78 15.32 4.94
CA MET A 60 -14.35 13.93 4.79
C MET A 60 -15.52 12.95 4.86
N SER A 61 -16.46 13.17 5.79
CA SER A 61 -17.65 12.32 5.92
C SER A 61 -18.48 12.29 4.64
N GLN A 62 -18.58 13.42 3.92
CA GLN A 62 -19.27 13.49 2.63
C GLN A 62 -18.51 12.73 1.54
N ARG A 63 -17.17 12.86 1.49
CA ARG A 63 -16.33 12.10 0.55
C ARG A 63 -16.41 10.60 0.79
N MET A 64 -16.40 10.17 2.05
CA MET A 64 -16.58 8.76 2.40
C MET A 64 -17.97 8.24 2.05
N ALA A 65 -19.03 9.03 2.29
CA ALA A 65 -20.38 8.65 1.88
C ALA A 65 -20.49 8.47 0.36
N ALA A 66 -19.82 9.34 -0.42
CA ALA A 66 -19.75 9.20 -1.88
C ALA A 66 -18.98 7.93 -2.30
N ILE A 67 -17.87 7.61 -1.63
CA ILE A 67 -17.09 6.38 -1.86
C ILE A 67 -17.94 5.13 -1.57
N GLU A 68 -18.70 5.13 -0.47
CA GLU A 68 -19.59 4.01 -0.13
C GLU A 68 -20.77 3.89 -1.12
N ALA A 69 -21.33 5.01 -1.60
CA ALA A 69 -22.37 5.00 -2.62
C ALA A 69 -21.85 4.46 -3.97
N GLN A 70 -20.64 4.86 -4.37
CA GLN A 70 -19.97 4.34 -5.55
C GLN A 70 -19.67 2.84 -5.39
N THR A 71 -19.17 2.42 -4.21
CA THR A 71 -18.87 1.02 -3.91
C THR A 71 -20.13 0.15 -4.05
N ARG A 72 -21.26 0.57 -3.46
CA ARG A 72 -22.55 -0.12 -3.60
C ARG A 72 -23.01 -0.21 -5.05
N SER A 73 -22.84 0.86 -5.82
CA SER A 73 -23.22 0.88 -7.24
C SER A 73 -22.35 -0.05 -8.08
N PHE A 74 -21.05 -0.12 -7.78
CA PHE A 74 -20.10 -1.02 -8.42
C PHE A 74 -20.41 -2.48 -8.12
N THR A 75 -20.62 -2.84 -6.84
CA THR A 75 -20.85 -4.23 -6.44
C THR A 75 -22.22 -4.75 -6.87
N ALA A 76 -23.23 -3.88 -7.00
CA ALA A 76 -24.53 -4.24 -7.56
C ALA A 76 -24.49 -4.51 -9.08
N ASN A 77 -23.50 -3.94 -9.80
CA ASN A 77 -23.38 -4.11 -11.24
C ASN A 77 -22.44 -5.26 -11.61
N THR A 78 -23.01 -6.44 -11.79
CA THR A 78 -22.29 -7.69 -12.13
C THR A 78 -21.56 -7.66 -13.47
N THR A 79 -21.87 -6.71 -14.37
CA THR A 79 -21.19 -6.55 -15.66
C THR A 79 -19.87 -5.79 -15.51
N VAL A 80 -19.80 -4.83 -14.58
CA VAL A 80 -18.59 -4.03 -14.28
C VAL A 80 -17.65 -4.78 -13.34
N ASN A 81 -18.21 -5.60 -12.43
CA ASN A 81 -17.43 -6.46 -11.52
C ASN A 81 -16.71 -7.64 -12.23
N ARG A 82 -16.76 -7.72 -13.57
CA ARG A 82 -16.15 -8.78 -14.40
C ARG A 82 -14.84 -8.38 -15.07
N THR A 83 -14.33 -7.17 -14.89
CA THR A 83 -12.98 -6.87 -15.37
C THR A 83 -11.97 -7.61 -14.48
N ASN A 84 -11.66 -8.87 -14.84
CA ASN A 84 -10.59 -9.70 -14.29
C ASN A 84 -9.18 -9.12 -14.57
N ALA A 85 -9.09 -7.83 -14.88
CA ALA A 85 -7.83 -7.16 -15.13
C ALA A 85 -7.12 -6.98 -13.79
N VAL A 86 -5.90 -7.50 -13.71
CA VAL A 86 -5.07 -7.36 -12.52
C VAL A 86 -4.69 -5.89 -12.32
N VAL A 87 -5.07 -5.32 -11.18
CA VAL A 87 -4.67 -3.98 -10.77
C VAL A 87 -3.24 -4.03 -10.24
N THR A 88 -2.34 -3.29 -10.88
CA THR A 88 -0.93 -3.22 -10.45
C THR A 88 -0.69 -1.92 -9.70
N ILE A 89 -0.32 -2.01 -8.42
CA ILE A 89 -0.09 -0.85 -7.56
C ILE A 89 1.41 -0.65 -7.37
N PRO A 90 1.99 0.46 -7.85
CA PRO A 90 3.35 0.84 -7.52
C PRO A 90 3.46 1.22 -6.04
N VAL A 91 4.43 0.64 -5.34
CA VAL A 91 4.67 0.87 -3.91
C VAL A 91 5.99 1.59 -3.72
N VAL A 92 5.99 2.67 -2.96
CA VAL A 92 7.21 3.25 -2.41
C VAL A 92 7.29 2.94 -0.92
N VAL A 93 8.42 2.37 -0.50
CA VAL A 93 8.69 2.03 0.90
C VAL A 93 9.60 3.07 1.53
N HIS A 94 9.09 3.78 2.52
CA HIS A 94 9.83 4.77 3.29
C HIS A 94 10.35 4.13 4.58
N VAL A 95 11.62 3.75 4.62
CA VAL A 95 12.28 3.26 5.84
C VAL A 95 12.77 4.46 6.65
N VAL A 96 12.07 4.78 7.73
CA VAL A 96 12.41 5.88 8.65
C VAL A 96 13.03 5.29 9.92
N TYR A 97 14.34 5.49 10.10
CA TYR A 97 15.13 4.75 11.08
C TYR A 97 15.97 5.64 12.00
N ASN A 98 15.99 5.30 13.29
CA ASN A 98 16.85 5.92 14.31
C ASN A 98 18.04 5.02 14.70
N THR A 99 17.92 3.70 14.53
CA THR A 99 18.98 2.71 14.82
C THR A 99 19.27 1.83 13.60
N ALA A 100 20.39 1.11 13.62
CA ALA A 100 20.75 0.18 12.53
C ALA A 100 19.71 -0.94 12.34
N ALA A 101 19.13 -1.46 13.43
CA ALA A 101 18.09 -2.49 13.38
C ALA A 101 16.80 -2.00 12.69
N GLN A 102 16.50 -0.69 12.80
CA GLN A 102 15.35 -0.07 12.15
C GLN A 102 15.56 0.19 10.65
N ASN A 103 16.81 0.16 10.17
CA ASN A 103 17.13 0.32 8.76
C ASN A 103 16.91 -1.01 8.00
N VAL A 104 15.64 -1.39 7.86
CA VAL A 104 15.18 -2.69 7.32
C VAL A 104 15.90 -3.05 6.00
N PRO A 105 16.60 -4.20 5.91
CA PRO A 105 17.33 -4.59 4.71
C PRO A 105 16.40 -4.81 3.50
N GLN A 106 16.95 -4.66 2.30
CA GLN A 106 16.19 -4.81 1.04
C GLN A 106 15.48 -6.17 0.96
N SER A 107 16.13 -7.24 1.40
CA SER A 107 15.55 -8.60 1.40
C SER A 107 14.25 -8.71 2.20
N GLN A 108 14.12 -8.01 3.33
CA GLN A 108 12.89 -7.99 4.12
C GLN A 108 11.79 -7.14 3.46
N ILE A 109 12.17 -6.06 2.77
CA ILE A 109 11.23 -5.25 1.99
C ILE A 109 10.70 -6.07 0.81
N ASP A 110 11.57 -6.74 0.06
CA ASP A 110 11.19 -7.60 -1.06
C ASP A 110 10.29 -8.75 -0.58
N ALA A 111 10.61 -9.36 0.57
CA ALA A 111 9.77 -10.38 1.19
C ALA A 111 8.39 -9.83 1.59
N GLN A 112 8.30 -8.60 2.09
CA GLN A 112 7.01 -7.96 2.41
C GLN A 112 6.16 -7.75 1.15
N ILE A 113 6.76 -7.31 0.05
CA ILE A 113 6.05 -7.15 -1.24
C ILE A 113 5.61 -8.52 -1.78
N ALA A 114 6.43 -9.56 -1.63
CA ALA A 114 6.06 -10.94 -1.98
C ALA A 114 4.87 -11.43 -1.14
N VAL A 115 4.86 -11.17 0.16
CA VAL A 115 3.74 -11.49 1.07
C VAL A 115 2.45 -10.79 0.64
N LEU A 116 2.50 -9.49 0.34
CA LEU A 116 1.32 -8.77 -0.15
C LEU A 116 0.79 -9.43 -1.43
N ASN A 117 1.65 -9.76 -2.38
CA ASN A 117 1.22 -10.46 -3.60
C ASN A 117 0.65 -11.85 -3.33
N GLN A 118 1.20 -12.61 -2.38
CA GLN A 118 0.69 -13.92 -2.00
C GLN A 118 -0.70 -13.82 -1.37
N ASP A 119 -0.87 -12.93 -0.39
CA ASP A 119 -2.13 -12.76 0.35
C ASP A 119 -3.26 -12.23 -0.54
N PHE A 120 -2.96 -11.19 -1.33
CA PHE A 120 -3.94 -10.58 -2.21
C PHE A 120 -4.28 -11.45 -3.43
N ALA A 121 -3.41 -12.40 -3.81
CA ALA A 121 -3.68 -13.36 -4.88
C ALA A 121 -4.24 -14.71 -4.40
N LYS A 122 -4.39 -14.92 -3.07
CA LYS A 122 -4.72 -16.24 -2.48
C LYS A 122 -3.70 -17.32 -2.89
N LEU A 123 -2.44 -16.94 -2.98
CA LEU A 123 -1.29 -17.80 -3.27
C LEU A 123 -0.41 -18.04 -2.02
N ASN A 124 -0.86 -17.55 -0.86
CA ASN A 124 -0.25 -17.81 0.43
C ASN A 124 -0.34 -19.30 0.79
N ALA A 125 0.77 -19.85 1.28
CA ALA A 125 0.89 -21.29 1.56
C ALA A 125 -0.07 -21.80 2.65
N ASP A 126 -0.52 -20.91 3.54
CA ASP A 126 -1.46 -21.18 4.62
C ASP A 126 -2.93 -21.04 4.22
N ALA A 127 -3.25 -20.70 2.96
CA ALA A 127 -4.63 -20.61 2.47
C ALA A 127 -5.42 -21.93 2.60
N GLY A 128 -4.73 -23.07 2.64
CA GLY A 128 -5.33 -24.39 2.86
C GLY A 128 -5.90 -24.59 4.27
N ASN A 129 -5.54 -23.72 5.22
CA ASN A 129 -6.04 -23.78 6.60
C ASN A 129 -7.47 -23.21 6.75
N THR A 130 -8.03 -22.59 5.70
CA THR A 130 -9.39 -22.06 5.72
C THR A 130 -10.42 -23.13 6.05
N PRO A 131 -11.25 -22.92 7.10
CA PRO A 131 -12.33 -23.84 7.42
C PRO A 131 -13.23 -24.10 6.21
N ALA A 132 -13.67 -25.34 6.05
CA ALA A 132 -14.42 -25.78 4.88
C ALA A 132 -15.66 -24.90 4.58
N ILE A 133 -16.33 -24.38 5.62
CA ILE A 133 -17.51 -23.51 5.47
C ILE A 133 -17.19 -22.17 4.78
N TYR A 134 -15.94 -21.70 4.83
CA TYR A 134 -15.47 -20.44 4.23
C TYR A 134 -14.56 -20.64 3.03
N ALA A 135 -14.21 -21.88 2.68
CA ALA A 135 -13.30 -22.18 1.56
C ALA A 135 -13.82 -21.62 0.22
N GLY A 136 -15.14 -21.63 0.02
CA GLY A 136 -15.80 -21.05 -1.16
C GLY A 136 -15.87 -19.51 -1.17
N LEU A 137 -15.54 -18.84 -0.07
CA LEU A 137 -15.55 -17.38 0.04
C LEU A 137 -14.16 -16.77 -0.13
N ALA A 138 -13.10 -17.54 0.16
CA ALA A 138 -11.72 -17.08 0.07
C ALA A 138 -11.35 -16.67 -1.37
N ALA A 139 -10.90 -15.43 -1.56
CA ALA A 139 -10.78 -14.83 -2.88
C ALA A 139 -9.35 -14.42 -3.26
N ASN A 140 -9.03 -14.58 -4.55
CA ASN A 140 -8.01 -13.76 -5.21
C ASN A 140 -8.63 -12.39 -5.49
N THR A 141 -7.97 -11.33 -5.04
CA THR A 141 -8.45 -9.95 -5.16
C THR A 141 -8.16 -9.31 -6.52
N ASN A 142 -7.32 -9.94 -7.36
CA ASN A 142 -6.76 -9.39 -8.59
C ASN A 142 -5.99 -8.07 -8.39
N ILE A 143 -5.45 -7.83 -7.20
CA ILE A 143 -4.57 -6.72 -6.89
C ILE A 143 -3.15 -7.25 -6.69
N GLN A 144 -2.18 -6.65 -7.37
CA GLN A 144 -0.76 -6.96 -7.24
C GLN A 144 0.05 -5.70 -6.93
N PHE A 145 1.18 -5.90 -6.28
CA PHE A 145 2.06 -4.85 -5.79
C PHE A 145 3.44 -5.00 -6.40
N VAL A 146 4.02 -3.89 -6.84
CA VAL A 146 5.39 -3.84 -7.34
C VAL A 146 6.09 -2.66 -6.71
N LEU A 147 7.35 -2.83 -6.31
CA LEU A 147 8.16 -1.67 -5.93
C LEU A 147 8.22 -0.68 -7.10
N ALA A 148 8.11 0.60 -6.78
CA ALA A 148 8.25 1.66 -7.75
C ALA A 148 9.62 1.55 -8.44
N LYS A 149 9.61 1.68 -9.76
CA LYS A 149 10.80 1.73 -10.61
C LYS A 149 11.05 3.13 -11.16
N ARG A 150 10.09 4.05 -10.96
CA ARG A 150 10.20 5.48 -11.22
C ARG A 150 9.90 6.28 -9.96
N ASP A 151 10.66 7.33 -9.72
CA ASP A 151 10.35 8.33 -8.70
C ASP A 151 9.29 9.34 -9.21
N PRO A 152 8.82 10.29 -8.38
CA PRO A 152 7.84 11.29 -8.80
C PRO A 152 8.32 12.18 -9.96
N ASN A 153 9.63 12.32 -10.14
CA ASN A 153 10.26 13.09 -11.22
C ASN A 153 10.48 12.25 -12.49
N GLY A 154 10.16 10.95 -12.46
CA GLY A 154 10.31 10.02 -13.57
C GLY A 154 11.68 9.36 -13.66
N ALA A 155 12.60 9.62 -12.73
CA ALA A 155 13.93 9.01 -12.68
C ALA A 155 13.87 7.57 -12.15
N ALA A 156 14.88 6.76 -12.47
CA ALA A 156 14.98 5.39 -11.98
C ALA A 156 15.12 5.35 -10.45
N THR A 157 14.45 4.40 -9.80
CA THR A 157 14.52 4.20 -8.35
C THR A 157 14.38 2.72 -8.01
N SER A 158 14.85 2.33 -6.82
CA SER A 158 14.56 1.02 -6.23
C SER A 158 13.16 0.95 -5.61
N GLY A 159 12.47 2.08 -5.49
CA GLY A 159 11.20 2.19 -4.79
C GLY A 159 11.35 2.21 -3.27
N VAL A 160 12.57 2.40 -2.76
CA VAL A 160 12.86 2.48 -1.32
C VAL A 160 13.53 3.80 -1.00
N VAL A 161 12.90 4.59 -0.12
CA VAL A 161 13.45 5.80 0.48
C VAL A 161 13.96 5.46 1.87
N ARG A 162 15.22 5.75 2.17
CA ARG A 162 15.81 5.52 3.50
C ARG A 162 16.11 6.85 4.16
N LYS A 163 15.47 7.11 5.31
CA LYS A 163 15.56 8.38 6.03
C LYS A 163 16.00 8.14 7.47
N SER A 164 17.22 8.58 7.79
CA SER A 164 17.65 8.62 9.20
C SER A 164 16.88 9.70 9.96
N THR A 165 16.56 9.42 11.22
CA THR A 165 15.82 10.35 12.08
C THR A 165 16.38 10.37 13.50
N LYS A 166 16.15 11.48 14.22
CA LYS A 166 16.40 11.60 15.67
C LYS A 166 15.19 11.16 16.50
N THR A 167 14.04 10.97 15.87
CA THR A 167 12.81 10.53 16.53
C THR A 167 12.95 9.06 16.94
N ARG A 168 12.93 8.78 18.24
CA ARG A 168 13.09 7.42 18.77
C ARG A 168 11.90 6.52 18.48
N SER A 169 10.71 7.09 18.46
CA SER A 169 9.44 6.39 18.23
C SER A 169 8.41 7.35 17.67
N PHE A 170 7.61 6.88 16.70
CA PHE A 170 6.44 7.58 16.19
C PHE A 170 5.16 7.02 16.82
N SER A 171 4.05 7.73 16.60
CA SER A 171 2.68 7.30 16.91
C SER A 171 1.79 7.42 15.67
N SER A 172 0.48 7.30 15.84
CA SER A 172 -0.53 7.47 14.78
C SER A 172 -0.81 8.92 14.38
N ASN A 173 -0.03 9.90 14.85
CA ASN A 173 -0.24 11.33 14.58
C ASN A 173 0.33 11.83 13.22
N ASP A 174 0.60 10.92 12.29
CA ASP A 174 1.17 11.19 10.96
C ASP A 174 2.54 11.88 10.91
N PHE A 175 3.25 12.12 12.02
CA PHE A 175 4.56 12.81 11.98
C PHE A 175 5.61 12.06 11.14
N VAL A 176 5.52 10.72 11.04
CA VAL A 176 6.38 9.92 10.17
C VAL A 176 6.21 10.25 8.68
N LYS A 177 5.09 10.85 8.29
CA LYS A 177 4.76 11.21 6.90
C LYS A 177 5.24 12.61 6.52
N TYR A 178 5.99 13.28 7.40
CA TYR A 178 6.50 14.63 7.17
C TYR A 178 8.00 14.73 7.48
N SER A 179 8.80 15.10 6.48
CA SER A 179 10.24 15.34 6.65
C SER A 179 10.54 16.40 7.70
N SER A 180 9.68 17.42 7.80
CA SER A 180 9.78 18.50 8.79
C SER A 180 9.55 18.05 10.23
N LYS A 181 8.98 16.86 10.43
CA LYS A 181 8.76 16.22 11.74
C LYS A 181 9.66 15.00 11.97
N GLY A 182 10.72 14.88 11.17
CA GLY A 182 11.68 13.78 11.24
C GLY A 182 11.23 12.51 10.51
N GLY A 183 10.15 12.59 9.72
CA GLY A 183 9.64 11.52 8.86
C GLY A 183 10.16 11.58 7.42
N SER A 184 9.37 11.06 6.49
CA SER A 184 9.59 11.07 5.05
C SER A 184 8.30 11.48 4.33
N ASP A 185 8.36 12.49 3.47
CA ASP A 185 7.17 13.01 2.78
C ASP A 185 6.60 11.97 1.78
N ALA A 186 5.28 11.95 1.65
CA ALA A 186 4.59 11.08 0.72
C ALA A 186 4.94 11.39 -0.75
N TRP A 187 5.09 10.35 -1.56
CA TRP A 187 5.00 10.46 -3.01
C TRP A 187 3.53 10.61 -3.44
N PRO A 188 3.26 11.11 -4.68
CA PRO A 188 1.89 11.36 -5.14
C PRO A 188 0.99 10.11 -5.04
N ARG A 189 -0.07 10.21 -4.23
CA ARG A 189 -0.99 9.09 -3.92
C ARG A 189 -1.77 8.55 -5.12
N ASP A 190 -1.88 9.37 -6.18
CA ASP A 190 -2.52 9.03 -7.44
C ASP A 190 -1.64 8.10 -8.28
N LYS A 191 -0.36 7.98 -7.94
CA LYS A 191 0.63 7.14 -8.65
C LYS A 191 1.23 6.03 -7.79
N TYR A 192 1.25 6.19 -6.46
CA TYR A 192 1.93 5.27 -5.56
C TYR A 192 1.10 4.97 -4.30
N LEU A 193 1.18 3.74 -3.82
CA LEU A 193 0.96 3.42 -2.42
C LEU A 193 2.22 3.79 -1.63
N ASN A 194 2.09 4.69 -0.66
CA ASN A 194 3.16 4.98 0.29
C ASN A 194 3.07 4.01 1.48
N LEU A 195 4.15 3.29 1.75
CA LEU A 195 4.30 2.38 2.88
C LEU A 195 5.46 2.85 3.74
N TRP A 196 5.19 3.39 4.93
CA TRP A 196 6.23 3.78 5.88
C TRP A 196 6.56 2.62 6.82
N LEU A 197 7.84 2.29 6.93
CA LEU A 197 8.39 1.42 7.96
C LEU A 197 9.11 2.27 8.99
N CYS A 198 8.64 2.25 10.24
CA CYS A 198 9.29 3.00 11.32
C CYS A 198 9.14 2.30 12.67
N ASN A 199 9.79 2.83 13.69
CA ASN A 199 9.53 2.41 15.07
C ASN A 199 8.24 3.06 15.56
N LEU A 200 7.24 2.24 15.91
CA LEU A 200 5.98 2.65 16.50
C LEU A 200 5.98 2.31 17.99
N GLY A 201 5.47 3.25 18.80
CA GLY A 201 5.43 3.11 20.25
C GLY A 201 4.16 2.41 20.75
N GLN A 202 4.12 2.16 22.06
CA GLN A 202 2.91 1.72 22.79
C GLN A 202 2.28 0.40 22.33
N GLY A 203 3.01 -0.44 21.60
CA GLY A 203 2.50 -1.72 21.09
C GLY A 203 1.84 -1.65 19.72
N LEU A 204 1.73 -0.44 19.13
CA LEU A 204 1.12 -0.23 17.83
C LEU A 204 1.89 -0.97 16.73
N LEU A 205 1.18 -1.82 15.98
CA LEU A 205 1.75 -2.54 14.84
C LEU A 205 1.62 -1.75 13.55
N GLY A 206 0.55 -0.98 13.37
CA GLY A 206 0.35 -0.19 12.17
C GLY A 206 -0.90 0.67 12.19
N TYR A 207 -1.02 1.49 11.15
CA TYR A 207 -2.25 2.19 10.82
C TYR A 207 -2.27 2.56 9.34
N ALA A 208 -3.48 2.74 8.82
CA ALA A 208 -3.74 3.17 7.47
C ALA A 208 -4.56 4.46 7.47
N GLN A 209 -4.50 5.15 6.34
CA GLN A 209 -5.49 6.16 6.00
C GLN A 209 -6.55 5.55 5.07
N PHE A 210 -7.82 5.62 5.46
CA PHE A 210 -8.95 5.25 4.60
C PHE A 210 -9.05 6.19 3.38
N PRO A 211 -9.63 5.73 2.25
CA PRO A 211 -9.94 6.60 1.13
C PRO A 211 -10.79 7.81 1.54
N GLY A 212 -10.52 8.97 0.92
CA GLY A 212 -11.19 10.24 1.26
C GLY A 212 -10.40 11.17 2.18
N GLY A 213 -9.31 10.69 2.80
CA GLY A 213 -8.36 11.52 3.56
C GLY A 213 -7.44 12.38 2.69
N ALA A 214 -6.61 13.21 3.32
CA ALA A 214 -5.69 14.14 2.64
C ALA A 214 -4.60 13.44 1.83
N ALA A 215 -4.13 14.08 0.76
CA ALA A 215 -3.14 13.45 -0.14
C ALA A 215 -1.75 13.30 0.49
N ALA A 216 -1.33 14.26 1.31
CA ALA A 216 -0.01 14.27 1.95
C ALA A 216 0.20 13.14 2.95
N THR A 217 -0.87 12.52 3.45
CA THR A 217 -0.83 11.47 4.47
C THR A 217 -1.41 10.14 3.98
N ASP A 218 -1.77 10.02 2.70
CA ASP A 218 -2.36 8.79 2.16
C ASP A 218 -1.33 7.66 2.06
N GLY A 219 -1.69 6.51 2.62
CA GLY A 219 -0.87 5.30 2.63
C GLY A 219 -0.99 4.57 3.96
N VAL A 220 0.00 3.74 4.25
CA VAL A 220 0.03 2.86 5.43
C VAL A 220 1.34 3.02 6.18
N VAL A 221 1.30 2.93 7.50
CA VAL A 221 2.47 2.93 8.37
C VAL A 221 2.50 1.62 9.13
N VAL A 222 3.64 0.95 9.11
CA VAL A 222 3.82 -0.39 9.67
C VAL A 222 5.07 -0.39 10.55
N LEU A 223 4.98 -1.07 11.69
CA LEU A 223 6.09 -1.28 12.60
C LEU A 223 7.20 -2.05 11.86
N TYR A 224 8.39 -1.46 11.81
CA TYR A 224 9.52 -2.00 11.04
C TYR A 224 9.86 -3.46 11.38
N SER A 225 9.66 -3.88 12.63
CA SER A 225 9.97 -5.23 13.10
C SER A 225 8.87 -6.25 12.80
N SER A 226 7.74 -5.84 12.21
CA SER A 226 6.62 -6.72 11.83
C SER A 226 6.64 -7.18 10.36
N VAL A 227 7.66 -6.77 9.61
CA VAL A 227 7.92 -7.30 8.26
C VAL A 227 8.33 -8.78 8.33
N PRO A 228 8.27 -9.54 7.22
CA PRO A 228 8.69 -10.94 7.19
C PRO A 228 10.11 -11.15 7.74
N GLY A 229 10.24 -12.02 8.74
CA GLY A 229 11.52 -12.30 9.41
C GLY A 229 12.00 -11.18 10.35
N GLY A 230 11.14 -10.23 10.70
CA GLY A 230 11.39 -9.21 11.71
C GLY A 230 11.27 -9.75 13.15
N ALA A 231 11.55 -8.90 14.14
CA ALA A 231 11.61 -9.27 15.55
C ALA A 231 10.27 -9.15 16.32
N ALA A 232 9.19 -8.70 15.68
CA ALA A 232 7.88 -8.58 16.32
C ALA A 232 7.25 -9.97 16.51
N THR A 233 7.37 -10.51 17.73
CA THR A 233 6.88 -11.85 18.06
C THR A 233 5.40 -12.02 17.69
N ASN A 234 5.08 -13.10 16.96
CA ASN A 234 3.76 -13.43 16.40
C ASN A 234 3.25 -12.56 15.25
N TYR A 235 3.96 -11.50 14.90
CA TYR A 235 3.59 -10.52 13.87
C TYR A 235 4.71 -10.32 12.86
N ASP A 236 5.44 -11.39 12.54
CA ASP A 236 6.68 -11.43 11.76
C ASP A 236 6.52 -12.13 10.40
N LYS A 237 5.29 -12.30 9.90
CA LYS A 237 5.02 -12.83 8.55
C LYS A 237 4.48 -11.76 7.60
N GLY A 238 4.52 -10.49 8.00
CA GLY A 238 4.13 -9.36 7.16
C GLY A 238 2.61 -9.15 7.02
N ARG A 239 1.78 -9.80 7.85
CA ARG A 239 0.31 -9.63 7.76
C ARG A 239 -0.19 -8.34 8.37
N THR A 240 0.63 -7.67 9.18
CA THR A 240 0.39 -6.27 9.55
C THR A 240 0.25 -5.39 8.31
N ALA A 241 1.17 -5.46 7.35
CA ALA A 241 1.02 -4.69 6.11
C ALA A 241 -0.19 -5.14 5.29
N THR A 242 -0.49 -6.44 5.23
CA THR A 242 -1.69 -6.96 4.55
C THR A 242 -2.97 -6.35 5.14
N HIS A 243 -3.08 -6.30 6.47
CA HIS A 243 -4.18 -5.70 7.21
C HIS A 243 -4.31 -4.19 6.93
N GLU A 244 -3.23 -3.42 7.09
CA GLU A 244 -3.26 -1.97 6.86
C GLU A 244 -3.56 -1.63 5.38
N VAL A 245 -3.04 -2.41 4.44
CA VAL A 245 -3.37 -2.22 3.02
C VAL A 245 -4.84 -2.55 2.75
N GLY A 246 -5.43 -3.49 3.47
CA GLY A 246 -6.88 -3.73 3.47
C GLY A 246 -7.67 -2.47 3.85
N HIS A 247 -7.29 -1.78 4.94
CA HIS A 247 -7.90 -0.50 5.31
C HIS A 247 -7.70 0.60 4.25
N TRP A 248 -6.48 0.71 3.70
CA TRP A 248 -6.20 1.64 2.61
C TRP A 248 -7.05 1.33 1.36
N LEU A 249 -7.46 0.08 1.18
CA LEU A 249 -8.42 -0.40 0.16
C LEU A 249 -9.89 -0.45 0.65
N ASN A 250 -10.25 0.36 1.64
CA ASN A 250 -11.61 0.55 2.14
C ASN A 250 -12.26 -0.64 2.85
N LEU A 251 -11.45 -1.56 3.39
CA LEU A 251 -11.93 -2.60 4.29
C LEU A 251 -11.98 -2.09 5.73
N ARG A 252 -12.97 -2.53 6.49
CA ARG A 252 -13.09 -2.27 7.92
C ARG A 252 -12.65 -3.50 8.70
N HIS A 253 -12.44 -3.33 10.00
CA HIS A 253 -12.31 -4.46 10.89
C HIS A 253 -13.55 -5.36 10.80
N ILE A 254 -13.35 -6.68 10.79
CA ILE A 254 -14.42 -7.64 10.49
C ILE A 254 -15.57 -7.64 11.52
N TRP A 255 -15.30 -7.23 12.77
CA TRP A 255 -16.34 -7.06 13.79
C TRP A 255 -17.09 -5.71 13.70
N GLY A 256 -16.71 -4.85 12.76
CA GLY A 256 -17.35 -3.56 12.50
C GLY A 256 -17.15 -2.50 13.57
N ASP A 257 -16.14 -2.65 14.43
CA ASP A 257 -15.81 -1.71 15.52
C ASP A 257 -16.98 -1.45 16.49
N ALA A 258 -17.91 -2.42 16.59
CA ALA A 258 -19.07 -2.39 17.47
C ALA A 258 -19.47 -3.83 17.85
N THR A 259 -20.21 -3.98 18.96
CA THR A 259 -20.74 -5.30 19.36
C THR A 259 -21.72 -5.82 18.32
N CYS A 260 -21.38 -6.95 17.68
CA CYS A 260 -22.15 -7.50 16.55
C CYS A 260 -22.33 -6.46 15.42
N GLY A 261 -21.29 -5.67 15.18
CA GLY A 261 -21.23 -4.70 14.09
C GLY A 261 -21.11 -5.35 12.72
N ASN A 262 -21.09 -4.52 11.70
CA ASN A 262 -20.96 -4.92 10.30
C ASN A 262 -19.81 -4.13 9.64
N ASP A 263 -18.97 -4.81 8.86
CA ASP A 263 -17.81 -4.26 8.17
C ASP A 263 -18.12 -3.77 6.73
N LEU A 264 -19.41 -3.74 6.39
CA LEU A 264 -20.01 -3.43 5.09
C LEU A 264 -19.71 -4.48 4.01
N VAL A 265 -19.41 -5.71 4.43
CA VAL A 265 -19.24 -6.88 3.58
C VAL A 265 -20.28 -7.93 3.99
N SER A 266 -20.95 -8.56 3.02
CA SER A 266 -22.06 -9.48 3.31
C SER A 266 -21.63 -10.93 3.54
N ASP A 267 -20.44 -11.31 3.06
CA ASP A 267 -19.90 -12.67 3.18
C ASP A 267 -18.92 -12.83 4.34
N THR A 268 -18.74 -11.78 5.14
CA THR A 268 -18.10 -11.80 6.45
C THR A 268 -19.20 -11.93 7.52
N PRO A 269 -19.14 -12.95 8.40
CA PRO A 269 -20.10 -13.06 9.49
C PRO A 269 -19.92 -11.89 10.47
N THR A 270 -21.02 -11.41 11.06
CA THR A 270 -20.92 -10.47 12.18
C THR A 270 -20.19 -11.13 13.35
N GLN A 271 -19.37 -10.36 14.05
CA GLN A 271 -18.60 -10.83 15.21
C GLN A 271 -18.83 -9.92 16.41
N GLN A 272 -18.79 -10.48 17.62
CA GLN A 272 -19.02 -9.70 18.83
C GLN A 272 -17.92 -8.66 19.08
N THR A 273 -16.68 -9.02 18.77
CA THR A 273 -15.47 -8.21 18.96
C THR A 273 -14.33 -8.82 18.13
N SER A 274 -13.15 -8.21 18.20
CA SER A 274 -11.93 -8.74 17.61
C SER A 274 -11.46 -10.04 18.27
N ASN A 275 -10.67 -10.83 17.55
CA ASN A 275 -10.06 -12.05 18.03
C ASN A 275 -8.54 -11.87 18.15
N GLY A 276 -7.98 -12.22 19.31
CA GLY A 276 -6.54 -12.26 19.54
C GLY A 276 -5.96 -13.68 19.43
N GLY A 277 -4.64 -13.76 19.25
CA GLY A 277 -3.93 -15.04 19.24
C GLY A 277 -4.29 -15.92 18.05
N CYS A 278 -4.52 -17.22 18.31
CA CYS A 278 -4.94 -18.20 17.32
C CYS A 278 -6.18 -18.96 17.84
N PRO A 279 -7.38 -18.37 17.73
CA PRO A 279 -8.59 -19.00 18.23
C PRO A 279 -8.85 -20.36 17.57
N ALA A 280 -9.37 -21.31 18.36
CA ALA A 280 -9.89 -22.55 17.79
C ALA A 280 -11.19 -22.27 17.04
N PHE A 281 -11.35 -22.88 15.87
CA PHE A 281 -12.56 -22.79 15.06
C PHE A 281 -13.50 -23.98 15.36
N PRO A 282 -14.83 -23.79 15.49
CA PRO A 282 -15.54 -22.52 15.44
C PRO A 282 -15.59 -21.82 16.81
N LYS A 283 -15.44 -20.50 16.82
CA LYS A 283 -15.85 -19.64 17.93
C LYS A 283 -17.13 -18.93 17.51
N ILE A 284 -18.29 -19.34 18.04
CA ILE A 284 -19.58 -18.78 17.62
C ILE A 284 -19.89 -17.51 18.42
N THR A 285 -20.18 -16.42 17.72
CA THR A 285 -20.69 -15.17 18.31
C THR A 285 -21.81 -14.59 17.45
N CYS A 286 -22.62 -13.66 17.97
CA CYS A 286 -23.66 -12.96 17.17
C CYS A 286 -24.57 -13.87 16.33
N SER A 287 -24.84 -15.10 16.80
CA SER A 287 -25.60 -16.13 16.08
C SER A 287 -25.03 -16.52 14.71
N ASN A 288 -23.72 -16.32 14.49
CA ASN A 288 -23.01 -16.76 13.29
C ASN A 288 -22.70 -18.28 13.33
N GLN A 289 -22.03 -18.79 12.29
CA GLN A 289 -21.59 -20.19 12.21
C GLN A 289 -20.14 -20.39 12.66
N GLY A 290 -19.56 -19.37 13.30
CA GLY A 290 -18.15 -19.23 13.60
C GLY A 290 -17.66 -17.83 13.23
N ASP A 291 -16.86 -17.21 14.09
CA ASP A 291 -16.10 -16.02 13.74
C ASP A 291 -15.11 -16.39 12.62
N MET A 292 -15.01 -15.55 11.59
CA MET A 292 -14.00 -15.67 10.55
C MET A 292 -12.68 -15.07 11.05
N SER A 293 -12.18 -15.58 12.18
CA SER A 293 -11.00 -15.02 12.88
C SER A 293 -9.68 -15.15 12.10
N MET A 294 -9.70 -15.92 11.01
CA MET A 294 -8.61 -16.06 10.07
C MET A 294 -8.62 -15.05 8.92
N ASN A 295 -9.60 -14.15 8.90
CA ASN A 295 -9.61 -13.04 7.97
C ASN A 295 -8.46 -12.07 8.29
N TYR A 296 -7.82 -11.50 7.26
CA TYR A 296 -6.76 -10.52 7.47
C TYR A 296 -7.24 -9.25 8.20
N MET A 297 -8.53 -8.96 8.21
CA MET A 297 -9.13 -7.81 8.90
C MET A 297 -9.55 -8.09 10.36
N ASP A 298 -9.15 -9.23 10.93
CA ASP A 298 -9.21 -9.50 12.39
C ASP A 298 -7.84 -9.26 13.06
N TYR A 299 -7.75 -9.41 14.38
CA TYR A 299 -6.58 -9.08 15.22
C TYR A 299 -5.75 -10.29 15.66
N THR A 300 -5.89 -11.41 14.96
CA THR A 300 -5.17 -12.64 15.26
C THR A 300 -3.67 -12.51 14.97
N TYR A 301 -2.90 -13.51 15.41
CA TYR A 301 -1.48 -13.61 15.03
C TYR A 301 -1.33 -13.84 13.53
N ASP A 302 -0.21 -13.37 12.96
CA ASP A 302 0.06 -13.45 11.52
C ASP A 302 -0.09 -14.88 10.97
N ARG A 303 0.33 -15.89 11.73
CA ARG A 303 0.23 -17.32 11.32
C ARG A 303 -1.20 -17.89 11.30
N CYS A 304 -2.17 -17.12 11.77
CA CYS A 304 -3.56 -17.54 11.94
C CYS A 304 -4.54 -16.71 11.10
N MET A 305 -4.03 -15.82 10.24
CA MET A 305 -4.79 -15.11 9.23
C MET A 305 -4.26 -15.39 7.83
N TYR A 306 -5.15 -15.75 6.91
CA TYR A 306 -4.75 -16.32 5.61
C TYR A 306 -5.81 -16.17 4.52
N MET A 307 -6.81 -15.28 4.71
CA MET A 307 -7.80 -15.02 3.66
C MET A 307 -8.41 -13.61 3.69
N PHE A 308 -8.71 -13.10 2.49
CA PHE A 308 -9.79 -12.15 2.23
C PHE A 308 -10.99 -12.89 1.64
N THR A 309 -12.19 -12.30 1.74
CA THR A 309 -13.41 -12.83 1.12
C THR A 309 -13.66 -12.25 -0.28
N THR A 310 -14.61 -12.83 -1.01
CA THR A 310 -15.05 -12.35 -2.33
C THR A 310 -15.73 -10.99 -2.23
N GLY A 311 -16.50 -10.76 -1.17
CA GLY A 311 -17.10 -9.46 -0.86
C GLY A 311 -16.06 -8.39 -0.54
N GLN A 312 -15.04 -8.72 0.25
CA GLN A 312 -13.89 -7.84 0.49
C GLN A 312 -13.16 -7.51 -0.82
N ALA A 313 -12.85 -8.51 -1.65
CA ALA A 313 -12.25 -8.31 -2.96
C ALA A 313 -13.08 -7.36 -3.86
N SER A 314 -14.40 -7.51 -3.87
CA SER A 314 -15.29 -6.64 -4.64
C SER A 314 -15.26 -5.18 -4.14
N ARG A 315 -15.23 -4.95 -2.82
CA ARG A 315 -15.09 -3.61 -2.24
C ARG A 315 -13.75 -2.96 -2.60
N MET A 316 -12.65 -3.71 -2.52
CA MET A 316 -11.33 -3.20 -2.89
C MET A 316 -11.28 -2.79 -4.36
N ASN A 317 -11.82 -3.62 -5.26
CA ASN A 317 -11.84 -3.35 -6.69
C ASN A 317 -12.72 -2.16 -7.08
N ALA A 318 -13.79 -1.88 -6.31
CA ALA A 318 -14.65 -0.72 -6.55
C ALA A 318 -13.87 0.61 -6.53
N LEU A 319 -12.78 0.70 -5.76
CA LEU A 319 -11.92 1.90 -5.72
C LEU A 319 -11.22 2.20 -7.05
N PHE A 320 -11.02 1.20 -7.90
CA PHE A 320 -10.36 1.34 -9.20
C PHE A 320 -11.36 1.44 -10.36
N GLY A 321 -12.62 1.08 -10.13
CA GLY A 321 -13.69 1.27 -11.12
C GLY A 321 -13.88 2.73 -11.51
N THR A 322 -14.66 2.98 -12.58
CA THR A 322 -14.99 4.33 -13.03
C THR A 322 -15.57 5.16 -11.88
N GLY A 323 -14.96 6.33 -11.62
CA GLY A 323 -15.36 7.22 -10.51
C GLY A 323 -14.88 6.77 -9.11
N GLY A 324 -14.14 5.67 -9.01
CA GLY A 324 -13.56 5.19 -7.76
C GLY A 324 -12.41 6.06 -7.25
N ALA A 325 -12.24 6.12 -5.93
CA ALA A 325 -11.28 7.01 -5.26
C ALA A 325 -9.80 6.72 -5.56
N ARG A 326 -9.49 5.58 -6.17
CA ARG A 326 -8.14 5.14 -6.53
C ARG A 326 -7.98 4.85 -8.03
N ALA A 327 -8.95 5.24 -8.86
CA ALA A 327 -8.93 4.98 -10.31
C ALA A 327 -7.65 5.51 -11.02
N ALA A 328 -7.04 6.58 -10.50
CA ALA A 328 -5.81 7.15 -11.04
C ALA A 328 -4.61 6.17 -11.01
N LEU A 329 -4.59 5.20 -10.08
CA LEU A 329 -3.50 4.21 -10.00
C LEU A 329 -3.47 3.28 -11.22
N LEU A 330 -4.60 3.09 -11.92
CA LEU A 330 -4.68 2.25 -13.12
C LEU A 330 -3.81 2.77 -14.27
N THR A 331 -3.49 4.06 -14.29
CA THR A 331 -2.65 4.68 -15.32
C THR A 331 -1.25 5.00 -14.83
N SER A 332 -0.91 4.60 -13.59
CA SER A 332 0.41 4.87 -13.03
C SER A 332 1.50 4.09 -13.77
N THR A 333 2.51 4.81 -14.22
CA THR A 333 3.73 4.21 -14.79
C THR A 333 4.79 3.92 -13.72
N GLY A 334 4.50 4.21 -12.44
CA GLY A 334 5.45 4.11 -11.33
C GLY A 334 6.10 2.74 -11.17
N GLY A 335 5.38 1.66 -11.46
CA GLY A 335 5.86 0.28 -11.37
C GLY A 335 6.65 -0.20 -12.61
N THR A 336 6.71 0.61 -13.66
CA THR A 336 7.44 0.31 -14.89
C THR A 336 8.76 1.05 -14.89
N ALA A 337 9.86 0.38 -15.24
CA ALA A 337 11.16 1.06 -15.30
C ALA A 337 11.12 2.23 -16.30
N PRO A 338 11.85 3.34 -16.06
CA PRO A 338 12.15 4.31 -17.09
C PRO A 338 12.64 3.59 -18.33
N ARG A 339 12.07 3.95 -19.48
CA ARG A 339 12.73 3.69 -20.74
C ARG A 339 14.01 4.50 -20.65
N THR A 340 15.12 3.83 -20.37
CA THR A 340 16.44 4.40 -20.66
C THR A 340 16.34 4.85 -22.11
N ALA A 341 16.64 6.12 -22.41
CA ALA A 341 16.90 6.47 -23.80
C ALA A 341 17.86 5.40 -24.32
N LEU A 342 17.52 4.75 -25.44
CA LEU A 342 18.44 3.80 -26.07
C LEU A 342 19.80 4.50 -26.09
N ALA A 343 20.82 3.90 -25.46
CA ALA A 343 22.13 4.52 -25.39
C ALA A 343 22.56 4.83 -26.83
N ALA A 344 22.69 6.12 -27.13
CA ALA A 344 22.98 6.59 -28.48
C ALA A 344 24.49 6.44 -28.70
N TYR A 345 24.93 5.22 -28.97
CA TYR A 345 26.34 4.97 -29.25
C TYR A 345 26.72 5.50 -30.63
N THR A 346 27.83 6.24 -30.69
CA THR A 346 28.51 6.63 -31.93
C THR A 346 29.80 5.83 -32.10
N LEU A 347 30.13 5.53 -33.36
CA LEU A 347 31.33 4.81 -33.75
C LEU A 347 32.20 5.74 -34.59
N PHE A 348 33.42 6.00 -34.16
CA PHE A 348 34.35 6.86 -34.89
C PHE A 348 35.80 6.35 -34.80
N PRO A 349 36.58 6.33 -35.89
CA PRO A 349 36.18 6.68 -37.26
C PRO A 349 35.33 5.56 -37.91
N ASN A 350 34.42 5.93 -38.80
CA ASN A 350 33.69 4.99 -39.65
C ASN A 350 33.62 5.60 -41.06
N PRO A 351 34.40 5.11 -42.04
CA PRO A 351 35.13 3.84 -42.04
C PRO A 351 36.34 3.77 -41.08
N ALA A 352 36.65 2.58 -40.57
CA ALA A 352 37.74 2.32 -39.64
C ALA A 352 38.88 1.53 -40.28
N THR A 353 40.14 1.86 -39.95
CA THR A 353 41.34 1.16 -40.46
C THR A 353 41.91 0.18 -39.44
N SER A 354 42.12 0.61 -38.20
CA SER A 354 42.68 -0.25 -37.14
C SER A 354 41.82 -0.28 -35.88
N THR A 355 41.18 0.83 -35.53
CA THR A 355 40.37 0.94 -34.32
C THR A 355 39.10 1.74 -34.56
N LEU A 356 38.06 1.44 -33.78
CA LEU A 356 36.86 2.27 -33.60
C LEU A 356 36.83 2.75 -32.16
N THR A 357 36.39 3.98 -31.94
CA THR A 357 36.05 4.49 -30.61
C THR A 357 34.54 4.46 -30.45
N LEU A 358 34.11 3.84 -29.35
CA LEU A 358 32.73 3.80 -28.92
C LEU A 358 32.48 4.93 -27.91
N THR A 359 31.60 5.86 -28.26
CA THR A 359 31.22 6.97 -27.37
C THR A 359 29.72 6.93 -27.09
N ASP A 360 29.33 7.07 -25.81
CA ASP A 360 27.94 7.29 -25.42
C ASP A 360 27.59 8.76 -25.64
N ALA A 361 26.72 9.04 -26.63
CA ALA A 361 26.36 10.40 -26.99
C ALA A 361 25.46 11.09 -25.95
N ALA A 362 24.84 10.35 -25.01
CA ALA A 362 23.93 10.92 -24.03
C ALA A 362 24.63 11.39 -22.75
N VAL A 363 25.73 10.74 -22.36
CA VAL A 363 26.36 10.96 -21.05
C VAL A 363 27.69 11.72 -21.15
N ALA A 364 28.27 11.83 -22.36
CA ALA A 364 29.63 12.34 -22.56
C ALA A 364 30.66 11.70 -21.59
N SER A 365 30.33 10.52 -21.04
CA SER A 365 31.13 9.77 -20.08
C SER A 365 31.05 8.27 -20.42
N ARG A 366 32.05 7.51 -19.97
CA ARG A 366 32.16 6.07 -20.25
C ARG A 366 31.33 5.27 -19.23
N ASN A 367 30.49 4.35 -19.69
CA ASN A 367 29.87 3.34 -18.84
C ASN A 367 30.86 2.18 -18.63
N ALA A 368 31.21 1.88 -17.38
CA ALA A 368 32.21 0.88 -17.02
C ALA A 368 31.78 -0.58 -17.27
N ASN A 369 30.49 -0.82 -17.52
CA ASN A 369 29.92 -2.16 -17.69
C ASN A 369 29.60 -2.52 -19.15
N VAL A 370 30.28 -1.87 -20.11
CA VAL A 370 30.04 -2.13 -21.53
C VAL A 370 30.83 -3.35 -22.00
N SER A 371 30.15 -4.24 -22.72
CA SER A 371 30.75 -5.33 -23.48
C SER A 371 30.39 -5.17 -24.96
N VAL A 372 31.31 -5.58 -25.84
CA VAL A 372 31.16 -5.37 -27.28
C VAL A 372 31.57 -6.62 -28.04
N GLN A 373 30.76 -6.97 -29.04
CA GLN A 373 31.00 -8.08 -29.95
C GLN A 373 30.84 -7.61 -31.39
N VAL A 374 31.73 -8.05 -32.28
CA VAL A 374 31.69 -7.72 -33.71
C VAL A 374 31.31 -8.96 -34.50
N TYR A 375 30.42 -8.79 -35.46
CA TYR A 375 29.89 -9.82 -36.34
C TYR A 375 30.07 -9.41 -37.80
N ASP A 376 30.30 -10.38 -38.69
CA ASP A 376 30.20 -10.13 -40.13
C ASP A 376 28.74 -9.98 -40.59
N ILE A 377 28.53 -9.75 -41.89
CA ILE A 377 27.17 -9.62 -42.47
C ILE A 377 26.34 -10.91 -42.41
N HIS A 378 26.98 -12.07 -42.23
CA HIS A 378 26.33 -13.37 -42.11
C HIS A 378 26.04 -13.74 -40.65
N GLY A 379 26.41 -12.88 -39.69
CA GLY A 379 26.20 -13.10 -38.26
C GLY A 379 27.29 -13.93 -37.58
N GLN A 380 28.42 -14.17 -38.22
CA GLN A 380 29.55 -14.88 -37.63
C GLN A 380 30.35 -13.95 -36.70
N LEU A 381 30.62 -14.42 -35.48
CA LEU A 381 31.40 -13.67 -34.49
C LEU A 381 32.87 -13.52 -34.92
N MET A 382 33.32 -12.27 -35.02
CA MET A 382 34.68 -11.91 -35.39
C MET A 382 35.60 -11.88 -34.16
N LYS A 383 36.15 -13.04 -33.80
CA LYS A 383 37.04 -13.20 -32.63
C LYS A 383 38.34 -12.37 -32.70
N ALA A 384 38.70 -11.89 -33.89
CA ALA A 384 39.85 -11.01 -34.10
C ALA A 384 39.58 -9.57 -33.61
N ALA A 385 38.31 -9.17 -33.46
CA ALA A 385 37.97 -7.87 -32.89
C ALA A 385 38.00 -7.92 -31.36
N ARG A 386 38.61 -6.91 -30.72
CA ARG A 386 38.73 -6.86 -29.26
C ARG A 386 38.34 -5.49 -28.73
N TYR A 387 37.44 -5.48 -27.75
CA TYR A 387 37.05 -4.26 -27.05
C TYR A 387 37.90 -4.04 -25.80
N ASN A 388 38.44 -2.83 -25.68
CA ASN A 388 39.15 -2.35 -24.52
C ASN A 388 38.24 -1.42 -23.72
N ALA A 389 37.72 -1.92 -22.60
CA ALA A 389 36.83 -1.15 -21.72
C ALA A 389 37.52 0.07 -21.08
N ALA A 390 38.84 0.03 -20.87
CA ALA A 390 39.58 1.16 -20.29
C ALA A 390 39.70 2.34 -21.27
N THR A 391 39.83 2.08 -22.57
CA THR A 391 39.96 3.13 -23.60
C THR A 391 38.68 3.43 -24.37
N GLY A 392 37.69 2.54 -24.33
CA GLY A 392 36.48 2.60 -25.15
C GLY A 392 36.73 2.25 -26.62
N GLN A 393 37.90 1.70 -26.94
CA GLN A 393 38.27 1.35 -28.32
C GLN A 393 37.98 -0.12 -28.64
N VAL A 394 37.57 -0.36 -29.88
CA VAL A 394 37.43 -1.68 -30.48
C VAL A 394 38.55 -1.82 -31.51
N ASP A 395 39.50 -2.72 -31.26
CA ASP A 395 40.51 -3.12 -32.24
C ASP A 395 39.84 -3.96 -33.32
N VAL A 396 40.01 -3.53 -34.57
CA VAL A 396 39.49 -4.17 -35.78
C VAL A 396 40.57 -4.38 -36.83
N GLN A 397 41.86 -4.19 -36.48
CA GLN A 397 42.97 -4.28 -37.42
C GLN A 397 43.07 -5.66 -38.08
N GLY A 398 42.74 -6.72 -37.34
CA GLY A 398 42.74 -8.10 -37.84
C GLY A 398 41.55 -8.48 -38.72
N LEU A 399 40.63 -7.56 -39.02
CA LEU A 399 39.47 -7.81 -39.87
C LEU A 399 39.77 -7.49 -41.34
N ASN A 400 39.24 -8.32 -42.25
CA ASN A 400 39.26 -8.04 -43.68
C ASN A 400 38.41 -6.81 -44.00
N LYS A 401 38.71 -6.12 -45.11
CA LYS A 401 37.90 -4.99 -45.60
C LYS A 401 36.46 -5.43 -45.85
N GLY A 402 35.49 -4.64 -45.40
CA GLY A 402 34.08 -4.98 -45.55
C GLY A 402 33.16 -4.33 -44.52
N LEU A 403 31.87 -4.64 -44.62
CA LEU A 403 30.84 -4.19 -43.68
C LEU A 403 30.71 -5.15 -42.51
N TYR A 404 30.62 -4.62 -41.29
CA TYR A 404 30.45 -5.39 -40.06
C TYR A 404 29.31 -4.82 -39.22
N ARG A 405 28.75 -5.68 -38.38
CA ARG A 405 27.81 -5.31 -37.31
C ARG A 405 28.51 -5.37 -35.97
N ILE A 406 28.20 -4.42 -35.10
CA ILE A 406 28.71 -4.37 -33.74
C ILE A 406 27.54 -4.37 -32.77
N ALA A 407 27.56 -5.30 -31.81
CA ALA A 407 26.61 -5.40 -30.73
C ALA A 407 27.26 -4.86 -29.45
N ILE A 408 26.64 -3.86 -28.83
CA ILE A 408 27.11 -3.16 -27.64
C ILE A 408 26.11 -3.45 -26.53
N ASN A 409 26.55 -4.10 -25.47
CA ASN A 409 25.72 -4.42 -24.31
C ASN A 409 26.24 -3.66 -23.09
N ASP A 410 25.39 -2.83 -22.49
CA ASP A 410 25.71 -1.92 -21.38
C ASP A 410 25.26 -2.45 -20.00
N GLY A 411 24.81 -3.71 -19.94
CA GLY A 411 24.23 -4.34 -18.76
C GLY A 411 22.73 -4.08 -18.57
N GLN A 412 22.11 -3.22 -19.39
CA GLN A 412 20.68 -2.92 -19.38
C GLN A 412 20.00 -3.29 -20.70
N GLN A 413 20.71 -3.11 -21.82
CA GLN A 413 20.21 -3.33 -23.17
C GLN A 413 21.34 -3.72 -24.12
N THR A 414 20.97 -4.23 -25.30
CA THR A 414 21.92 -4.46 -26.41
C THR A 414 21.57 -3.55 -27.58
N VAL A 415 22.52 -2.71 -28.00
CA VAL A 415 22.41 -1.81 -29.15
C VAL A 415 23.24 -2.37 -30.30
N GLN A 416 22.65 -2.45 -31.50
CA GLN A 416 23.37 -2.84 -32.71
C GLN A 416 23.67 -1.63 -33.60
N LYS A 417 24.88 -1.57 -34.14
CA LYS A 417 25.33 -0.58 -35.12
C LYS A 417 26.09 -1.28 -36.25
N SER A 418 26.37 -0.55 -37.32
CA SER A 418 27.18 -1.03 -38.44
C SER A 418 28.38 -0.11 -38.63
N PHE A 419 29.52 -0.67 -39.03
CA PHE A 419 30.69 0.08 -39.46
C PHE A 419 31.36 -0.59 -40.65
N MET A 420 32.12 0.20 -41.41
CA MET A 420 32.91 -0.26 -42.54
C MET A 420 34.39 -0.36 -42.13
N LYS A 421 35.03 -1.48 -42.46
CA LYS A 421 36.48 -1.70 -42.32
C LYS A 421 37.16 -1.41 -43.66
N GLU A 422 38.16 -0.53 -43.65
CA GLU A 422 39.01 -0.17 -44.80
C GLU A 422 40.43 -0.70 -44.75
#